data_AF-A0A957DXI7-F1
#
_entry.id   AF-A0A957DXI7-F1
#
_cell.length_a   1.000
_cell.length_b   1.000
_cell.length_c   1.000
_cell.angle_alpha   90.00
_cell.angle_beta   90.00
_cell.angle_gamma   90.00
#
_symmetry.space_group_name_H-M   'P 1'
#
loop_
_entity.id
_entity.type
_entity.pdbx_description
1 polymer ?
#
loop_
_entity_poly.entity_id
_entity_poly.type
_entity_poly.pdbx_seq_one_letter_code
_entity_poly.pdbx_strand_id
1 'polypeptide(L)' 'YISKDLHASLLELFGVQLVTQLKANAKNRLPMIFSDKLLLRKRAIVECVNDQLKNISQIEHTR' A
#
# COMPACT_ATOMS: atom_id res chain seq x y z
N TYR A 1 3.13 8.89 5.50
CA TYR A 1 1.66 8.91 5.58
C TYR A 1 1.19 10.14 4.83
N ILE A 2 0.31 9.93 3.86
CA ILE A 2 -0.14 10.94 2.91
C ILE A 2 -1.36 11.69 3.49
N SER A 3 -1.64 12.92 3.02
CA SER A 3 -2.85 13.66 3.43
C SER A 3 -4.13 12.90 3.04
N LYS A 4 -5.22 13.14 3.78
CA LYS A 4 -6.53 12.54 3.46
C LYS A 4 -6.99 12.92 2.06
N ASP A 5 -6.73 14.15 1.65
CA ASP A 5 -7.12 14.66 0.34
C ASP A 5 -6.37 13.93 -0.77
N LEU A 6 -5.05 13.73 -0.64
CA LEU A 6 -4.28 12.98 -1.63
C LEU A 6 -4.65 11.49 -1.63
N HIS A 7 -5.03 10.91 -0.48
CA HIS A 7 -5.60 9.56 -0.44
C HIS A 7 -6.91 9.45 -1.23
N ALA A 8 -7.82 10.41 -1.05
CA ALA A 8 -9.09 10.45 -1.79
C ALA A 8 -8.85 10.64 -3.29
N SER A 9 -7.97 11.57 -3.66
CA SER A 9 -7.61 11.81 -5.06
C SER A 9 -6.96 10.58 -5.72
N LEU A 10 -6.12 9.83 -5.00
CA LEU A 10 -5.53 8.59 -5.50
C LEU A 10 -6.57 7.50 -5.76
N LEU A 11 -7.57 7.39 -4.90
CA LEU A 11 -8.65 6.43 -5.06
C LEU A 11 -9.58 6.82 -6.22
N GLU A 12 -9.97 8.09 -6.31
CA GLU A 12 -10.94 8.56 -7.31
C GLU A 12 -10.34 8.69 -8.72
N LEU A 13 -9.13 9.23 -8.83
CA LEU A 13 -8.52 9.52 -10.14
C LEU A 13 -7.74 8.33 -10.70
N PHE A 14 -7.09 7.56 -9.83
CA PHE A 14 -6.17 6.49 -10.24
C PHE A 14 -6.66 5.10 -9.85
N GLY A 15 -7.78 4.99 -9.11
CA GLY A 15 -8.28 3.71 -8.61
C GLY A 15 -7.35 3.05 -7.58
N VAL A 16 -6.41 3.81 -7.00
CA VAL A 16 -5.38 3.26 -6.11
C VAL A 16 -5.87 3.28 -4.67
N GLN A 17 -6.16 2.10 -4.13
CA GLN A 17 -6.48 1.92 -2.72
C GLN A 17 -5.21 1.71 -1.89
N LEU A 18 -5.00 2.56 -0.89
CA LEU A 18 -3.85 2.49 -0.01
C LEU A 18 -4.12 1.55 1.18
N VAL A 19 -3.49 0.38 1.18
CA VAL A 19 -3.49 -0.56 2.30
C VAL A 19 -2.27 -0.31 3.19
N THR A 20 -2.49 0.30 4.36
CA THR A 20 -1.41 0.69 5.30
C THR A 20 -1.65 0.21 6.72
N GLN A 21 -0.60 0.11 7.52
CA GLN A 21 -0.74 -0.23 8.94
C GLN A 21 -1.45 0.90 9.70
N LEU A 22 -2.36 0.55 10.61
CA LEU A 22 -2.98 1.51 11.51
C LEU A 22 -1.97 2.02 12.55
N LYS A 23 -1.81 3.34 12.65
CA LYS A 23 -1.10 3.95 13.79
C LYS A 23 -1.95 3.87 15.06
N ALA A 24 -1.31 3.59 16.19
CA ALA A 24 -1.95 3.49 17.51
C ALA A 24 -2.75 4.74 17.92
N ASN A 25 -2.35 5.94 17.45
CA ASN A 25 -2.96 7.22 17.80
C ASN A 25 -3.88 7.81 16.71
N ALA A 26 -4.37 7.02 15.75
CA ALA A 26 -5.29 7.51 14.73
C ALA A 26 -6.66 7.85 15.34
N LYS A 27 -7.08 9.13 15.26
CA LYS A 27 -8.32 9.65 15.85
C LYS A 27 -9.62 9.10 15.23
N ASN A 28 -9.58 8.41 14.09
CA ASN A 28 -10.74 7.74 13.49
C ASN A 28 -10.43 6.26 13.27
N ARG A 29 -10.94 5.41 14.17
CA ARG A 29 -10.87 3.95 14.03
C ARG A 29 -12.02 3.46 13.16
N LEU A 30 -11.88 3.58 11.84
CA LEU A 30 -12.68 2.72 10.94
C LEU A 30 -12.16 1.28 11.12
N PRO A 31 -13.04 0.28 11.30
CA PRO A 31 -12.60 -1.10 11.38
C PRO A 31 -11.90 -1.46 10.07
N MET A 32 -10.60 -1.77 10.18
CA MET A 32 -9.83 -2.29 9.06
C MET A 32 -10.51 -3.54 8.53
N ILE A 33 -10.75 -3.61 7.22
CA ILE A 33 -11.36 -4.79 6.60
C ILE A 33 -10.41 -5.97 6.84
N PHE A 34 -10.98 -7.13 7.19
CA PHE A 34 -10.18 -8.33 7.52
C PHE A 34 -9.25 -8.73 6.36
N SER A 35 -9.69 -8.50 5.11
CA SER A 35 -8.88 -8.66 3.90
C SER A 35 -7.59 -7.84 3.95
N ASP A 36 -7.68 -6.57 4.31
CA ASP A 36 -6.55 -5.63 4.34
C ASP A 36 -5.54 -6.06 5.40
N LYS A 37 -6.04 -6.56 6.54
CA LYS A 37 -5.19 -7.12 7.61
C LYS A 37 -4.46 -8.37 7.15
N LEU A 38 -5.09 -9.22 6.34
CA LEU A 38 -4.47 -10.40 5.76
C LEU A 38 -3.43 -10.03 4.68
N LEU A 39 -3.74 -9.06 3.83
CA LEU A 39 -2.82 -8.50 2.83
C LEU A 39 -1.55 -7.94 3.48
N LEU A 40 -1.70 -7.17 4.57
CA LEU A 40 -0.55 -6.65 5.32
C LEU A 40 0.34 -7.76 5.90
N ARG A 41 -0.22 -8.91 6.29
CA ARG A 41 0.58 -10.06 6.78
C ARG A 41 1.40 -10.71 5.66
N LYS A 42 0.89 -10.69 4.43
CA LYS A 42 1.57 -11.24 3.25
C LYS A 42 2.44 -10.21 2.52
N ARG A 43 2.56 -8.98 3.05
CA ARG A 43 3.28 -7.86 2.44
C ARG A 43 4.71 -8.22 2.01
N ALA A 44 5.45 -8.95 2.84
CA ALA A 44 6.83 -9.35 2.53
C ALA A 44 6.94 -10.19 1.24
N ILE A 45 5.96 -11.07 0.98
CA ILE A 45 5.93 -11.89 -0.25
C ILE A 45 5.59 -11.00 -1.45
N VAL A 46 4.60 -10.12 -1.30
CA VAL A 46 4.20 -9.20 -2.37
C VAL A 46 5.33 -8.24 -2.74
N GLU A 47 6.07 -7.72 -1.76
CA GLU A 47 7.24 -6.87 -1.98
C GLU A 47 8.36 -7.63 -2.70
N CYS A 48 8.68 -8.86 -2.28
CA CYS A 48 9.70 -9.68 -2.93
C CYS A 48 9.36 -9.97 -4.40
N VAL A 49 8.11 -10.32 -4.70
CA VAL A 49 7.66 -10.52 -6.09
C VAL A 49 7.75 -9.21 -6.88
N ASN A 50 7.36 -8.09 -6.28
CA ASN A 50 7.44 -6.79 -6.96
C ASN A 50 8.89 -6.36 -7.24
N ASP A 51 9.82 -6.66 -6.33
CA ASP A 51 11.25 -6.42 -6.53
C ASP A 51 11.82 -7.28 -7.67
N GLN A 52 11.43 -8.55 -7.75
CA GLN A 52 11.79 -9.42 -8.88
C GLN A 52 11.23 -8.89 -10.20
N LEU A 53 9.97 -8.46 -10.22
CA LEU A 53 9.34 -7.90 -11.42
C LEU A 53 10.02 -6.61 -11.87
N LYS A 54 10.35 -5.70 -10.94
CA LYS A 54 11.10 -4.47 -11.23
C LYS A 54 12.48 -4.76 -11.84
N ASN A 55 13.16 -5.79 -11.35
CA ASN A 55 14.45 -6.24 -11.87
C ASN A 55 14.33 -6.82 -13.29
N ILE A 56 13.38 -7.75 -13.51
CA ILE A 56 13.17 -8.38 -14.83
C ILE A 56 12.75 -7.35 -15.88
N SER A 57 11.85 -6.44 -15.53
CA SER A 57 11.37 -5.39 -16.43
C SER A 57 12.35 -4.23 -16.59
N GLN A 58 13.53 -4.29 -15.96
CA GLN A 58 14.55 -3.22 -15.93
C GLN A 58 13.99 -1.84 -15.58
N ILE A 59 12.95 -1.80 -14.74
CA ILE A 59 12.30 -0.55 -14.32
C ILE A 59 13.19 0.14 -13.26
N GLU A 60 13.86 -0.65 -12.43
CA GLU A 60 14.90 -0.15 -11.54
C GLU A 60 16.26 -0.29 -12.23
N HIS A 61 16.86 0.84 -12.59
CA HIS A 61 18.28 0.90 -12.90
C HIS A 61 19.02 1.08 -11.59
N THR A 62 19.86 0.10 -11.24
CA THR A 62 20.88 0.30 -10.21
C THR A 62 21.66 1.56 -10.59
N ARG A 63 21.63 2.58 -9.74
CA ARG A 63 22.52 3.74 -9.90
C ARG A 63 23.96 3.31 -9.77
#